data_AF-A0A0G1CXS3-F1
#
_entry.id   AF-A0A0G1CXS3-F1
#
_cell.length_a   1.000
_cell.length_b   1.000
_cell.length_c   1.000
_cell.angle_alpha   90.00
_cell.angle_beta   90.00
_cell.angle_gamma   90.00
#
_symmetry.space_group_name_H-M   'P 1'
#
loop_
_entity.id
_entity.type
_entity.pdbx_description
1 polymer ?
#
loop_
_entity_poly.entity_id
_entity_poly.type
_entity_poly.pdbx_seq_one_letter_code
_entity_poly.pdbx_strand_id
1 'polypeptide(L)' 'MLSDEQITKYQTLYKNRYGKEISREEAYEQGAKLIRLVELIYKPMTEAEYQELQERRQQTDDLKT' A
#
# COMPACT_ATOMS: atom_id res chain seq x y z
N MET A 1 -12.61 2.08 -12.03
CA MET A 1 -12.79 0.63 -12.28
C MET A 1 -11.42 0.04 -12.56
N LEU A 2 -11.06 -1.12 -12.00
CA LEU A 2 -9.77 -1.75 -12.25
C LEU A 2 -9.68 -2.25 -13.72
N SER A 3 -8.53 -2.08 -14.35
CA SER A 3 -8.25 -2.67 -15.67
C SER A 3 -7.97 -4.18 -15.55
N ASP A 4 -8.11 -4.92 -16.64
CA ASP A 4 -7.78 -6.36 -16.67
C ASP A 4 -6.32 -6.64 -16.29
N GLU A 5 -5.41 -5.76 -16.69
CA GLU A 5 -3.99 -5.83 -16.31
C GLU A 5 -3.82 -5.69 -14.79
N GLN A 6 -4.52 -4.73 -14.17
CA GLN A 6 -4.48 -4.53 -12.72
C GLN A 6 -5.08 -5.71 -11.96
N ILE A 7 -6.16 -6.30 -12.47
CA ILE A 7 -6.77 -7.50 -11.87
C ILE A 7 -5.79 -8.68 -11.94
N THR A 8 -5.16 -8.90 -13.09
CA THR A 8 -4.16 -9.95 -13.29
C THR A 8 -2.95 -9.77 -12.36
N LYS A 9 -2.49 -8.52 -12.21
CA LYS A 9 -1.41 -8.17 -11.29
C LYS A 9 -1.79 -8.46 -9.84
N TYR A 10 -3.02 -8.13 -9.44
CA TYR A 10 -3.51 -8.44 -8.10
C TYR A 10 -3.54 -9.96 -7.84
N GLN A 11 -4.06 -10.76 -8.77
CA GLN A 11 -4.04 -12.23 -8.67
C GLN A 11 -2.61 -12.77 -8.51
N THR A 12 -1.66 -12.25 -9.29
CA THR A 12 -0.25 -12.64 -9.22
C THR A 12 0.36 -12.32 -7.85
N LEU A 13 0.10 -11.12 -7.32
CA LEU A 13 0.57 -10.72 -5.99
C LEU A 13 -0.04 -11.59 -4.88
N TYR A 14 -1.34 -11.87 -4.97
CA TYR A 14 -2.04 -12.71 -4.00
C TYR A 14 -1.47 -14.13 -3.98
N LYS A 15 -1.26 -14.72 -5.16
CA LYS A 15 -0.63 -16.05 -5.30
C LYS A 15 0.78 -16.07 -4.74
N ASN A 16 1.62 -15.08 -5.06
CA ASN A 16 2.99 -15.02 -4.58
C ASN A 16 3.08 -14.86 -3.05
N ARG A 17 2.13 -14.13 -2.45
CA ARG A 17 2.11 -13.87 -1.01
C ARG A 17 1.51 -15.03 -0.21
N TYR A 18 0.44 -15.63 -0.71
CA TYR A 18 -0.39 -16.58 0.05
C TYR A 18 -0.40 -18.00 -0.52
N GLY A 19 0.23 -18.23 -1.68
CA GLY A 19 0.22 -19.53 -2.37
C GLY A 19 -1.13 -19.94 -2.93
N LYS A 20 -2.13 -19.05 -2.94
CA LYS A 20 -3.52 -19.34 -3.32
C LYS A 20 -3.88 -18.60 -4.61
N GLU A 21 -4.52 -19.30 -5.54
CA GLU A 21 -5.17 -18.66 -6.69
C GLU A 21 -6.57 -18.18 -6.32
N ILE A 22 -6.96 -17.04 -6.87
CA ILE A 22 -8.28 -16.43 -6.69
C ILE A 22 -8.90 -16.14 -8.05
N SER A 23 -10.23 -16.13 -8.11
CA SER A 23 -10.94 -15.83 -9.35
C SER A 23 -10.73 -14.37 -9.78
N ARG A 24 -11.02 -14.07 -11.05
CA ARG A 24 -11.01 -12.69 -11.56
C ARG A 24 -11.98 -11.79 -10.78
N GLU A 25 -13.15 -12.31 -10.42
CA GLU A 25 -14.17 -11.59 -9.66
C GLU A 25 -13.70 -11.29 -8.23
N GLU A 26 -13.12 -12.29 -7.55
CA GLU A 26 -12.58 -12.12 -6.21
C GLU A 26 -11.41 -11.12 -6.20
N ALA A 27 -10.53 -11.18 -7.20
CA ALA A 27 -9.44 -10.22 -7.36
C ALA A 27 -9.95 -8.80 -7.64
N TYR A 28 -11.00 -8.66 -8.46
CA TYR A 28 -11.63 -7.36 -8.71
C TYR A 28 -12.23 -6.78 -7.43
N GLU A 29 -13.01 -7.58 -6.69
CA GLU A 29 -13.67 -7.13 -5.47
C GLU A 29 -12.65 -6.71 -4.39
N GLN A 30 -11.66 -7.57 -4.13
CA GLN A 30 -10.62 -7.29 -3.13
C GLN A 30 -9.74 -6.11 -3.54
N GLY A 31 -9.34 -6.05 -4.82
CA GLY A 31 -8.55 -4.94 -5.35
C GLY A 31 -9.29 -3.60 -5.27
N ALA A 32 -10.58 -3.57 -5.59
CA ALA A 32 -11.41 -2.36 -5.49
C ALA A 32 -11.56 -1.90 -4.03
N LYS A 33 -11.79 -2.84 -3.10
CA LYS A 33 -11.85 -2.56 -1.66
C LYS A 33 -10.51 -2.02 -1.14
N LEU A 34 -9.39 -2.57 -1.60
CA LEU A 34 -8.05 -2.09 -1.23
C LEU A 34 -7.82 -0.64 -1.68
N ILE A 35 -8.10 -0.34 -2.96
CA ILE A 35 -7.98 1.04 -3.46
C ILE A 35 -8.84 1.98 -2.62
N ARG A 36 -10.10 1.60 -2.36
CA ARG A 36 -11.00 2.42 -1.58
C ARG A 36 -10.50 2.66 -0.16
N LEU A 37 -9.93 1.64 0.47
CA LEU A 37 -9.33 1.79 1.80
C LEU A 37 -8.18 2.79 1.77
N VAL A 38 -7.26 2.65 0.80
CA VAL A 38 -6.10 3.56 0.65
C VAL A 38 -6.57 4.98 0.40
N GLU A 39 -7.54 5.21 -0.49
CA GLU A 39 -8.12 6.55 -0.72
C GLU A 39 -8.66 7.21 0.56
N LEU A 40 -9.27 6.43 1.45
CA LEU A 40 -9.86 6.94 2.68
C LEU A 40 -8.82 7.26 3.76
N ILE A 41 -7.72 6.50 3.82
CA ILE A 41 -6.72 6.62 4.88
C ILE A 41 -5.45 7.38 4.45
N TYR A 42 -5.23 7.55 3.15
CA TYR A 42 -4.04 8.20 2.64
C TYR A 42 -4.10 9.70 2.93
N LYS A 43 -3.29 10.12 3.91
CA LYS A 43 -3.04 11.51 4.23
C LYS A 43 -1.67 11.90 3.68
N PRO A 44 -1.58 12.68 2.59
CA PRO A 44 -0.30 13.16 2.11
C PRO A 44 0.34 14.06 3.16
N MET A 45 1.67 13.97 3.26
CA MET A 45 2.48 14.79 4.13
C MET A 45 2.96 16.02 3.36
N THR A 46 2.92 17.18 3.99
CA THR A 46 3.58 18.38 3.47
C THR A 46 5.10 18.24 3.55
N GLU A 47 5.84 19.01 2.75
CA GLU A 47 7.31 19.01 2.80
C GLU A 47 7.81 19.36 4.21
N ALA A 48 7.15 20.31 4.89
CA ALA A 48 7.50 20.68 6.27
C ALA A 48 7.32 19.51 7.26
N GLU A 49 6.16 18.84 7.24
CA GLU A 49 5.91 17.67 8.08
C GLU A 49 6.91 16.53 7.77
N TYR A 50 7.37 16.43 6.52
CA TYR A 50 8.40 15.48 6.11
C TYR A 50 9.77 15.84 6.71
N GLN A 51 10.19 17.10 6.62
CA GLN A 51 11.46 17.54 7.22
C GLN A 51 11.46 17.31 8.75
N GLU A 52 10.37 17.66 9.44
CA GLU A 52 10.22 17.38 10.88
C GLU A 52 10.33 15.88 11.20
N LEU A 53 9.77 15.01 10.35
CA LEU A 53 9.91 13.56 10.51
C LEU A 53 11.36 13.11 10.37
N GLN A 54 12.11 13.68 9.42
CA GLN A 54 13.50 13.34 9.19
C GLN A 54 14.39 13.78 10.36
N GLU A 55 14.17 14.98 10.91
CA GLU A 55 14.86 15.45 12.12
C GLU A 55 14.62 14.53 13.32
N ARG A 56 13.36 14.13 13.57
CA ARG A 56 13.04 13.18 14.66
C ARG A 56 13.72 11.82 14.47
N ARG A 57 13.84 11.34 13.24
CA ARG A 57 14.51 10.07 12.93
C ARG A 57 15.99 10.12 13.22
N GLN A 58 16.67 11.20 12.85
CA GLN A 58 18.09 11.41 13.17
C GLN A 58 18.31 11.41 14.69
N GLN A 59 17.52 12.21 15.42
CA GLN A 59 17.59 12.27 16.88
C GLN A 59 17.39 10.89 17.54
N THR A 60 16.47 10.08 17.02
CA THR A 60 16.21 8.73 17.57
C THR A 60 17.35 7.76 17.28
N ASP A 61 18.04 7.90 16.16
CA ASP A 61 19.16 7.04 15.79
C ASP A 61 20.42 7.42 16.57
N ASP A 62 20.67 8.72 16.76
CA ASP A 62 21.77 9.23 17.56
C ASP A 62 21.71 8.73 19.02
N LEU A 63 20.50 8.58 19.58
CA LEU A 63 20.26 8.04 20.93
C LEU A 63 20.56 6.53 21.09
N LYS A 64 20.74 5.79 19.98
CA LYS A 64 21.09 4.35 20.01
C LYS A 64 22.60 4.11 20.02
N THR A 65 23.40 5.15 19.85
CA THR A 65 24.88 5.15 19.87
C THR A 65 25.40 5.54 21.25
#